data_AF-A0A2E6AM61-F1
#
_entry.id   AF-A0A2E6AM61-F1
#
_cell.length_a   1.000
_cell.length_b   1.000
_cell.length_c   1.000
_cell.angle_alpha   90.00
_cell.angle_beta   90.00
_cell.angle_gamma   90.00
#
_symmetry.space_group_name_H-M   'P 1'
#
loop_
_entity.id
_entity.type
_entity.pdbx_description
1 polymer ?
#
loop_
_entity_poly.entity_id
_entity_poly.type
_entity_poly.pdbx_seq_one_letter_code
_entity_poly.pdbx_strand_id
1 'polypeptide(L)'
;MDSVVCVLCYRNLRPRRGVHNSHGRSRGQDGRDRRFVNAQGTDNGNFSSYGVLEFDTTTLAGTMEIPALQFSLTQANAFFTESGDISFFHMGDNAADLTPAGTLRSDPNAVPSAVPVENSLGLTLLGTGTFTEVETGTVDNYTFSINDSIEATILARIAEGASVRFLFAAAEATTSATYAGLDGGSDGSLSPPQIAVVPEPSSMTILAFAAGLVPWLRRRKRA
;
A
#
# COMPACT_ATOMS: atom_id res chain seq x y z
N MET A 1 -11.88 12.10 2.46
CA MET A 1 -11.96 11.10 1.39
C MET A 1 -10.58 11.09 0.78
N ASP A 2 -9.73 10.18 1.27
CA ASP A 2 -8.32 10.13 0.92
C ASP A 2 -8.20 9.52 -0.48
N SER A 3 -7.61 10.27 -1.40
CA SER A 3 -7.47 9.87 -2.80
C SER A 3 -6.29 8.92 -2.95
N VAL A 4 -6.56 7.63 -3.14
CA VAL A 4 -5.53 6.66 -3.54
C VAL A 4 -5.32 6.77 -5.04
N VAL A 5 -4.07 6.61 -5.49
CA VAL A 5 -3.71 6.38 -6.89
C VAL A 5 -3.10 4.98 -6.97
N CYS A 6 -3.89 4.01 -7.42
CA CYS A 6 -3.43 2.67 -7.75
C CYS A 6 -2.72 2.79 -9.08
N VAL A 7 -1.40 2.67 -9.03
CA VAL A 7 -0.54 2.69 -10.20
C VAL A 7 -0.06 1.27 -10.43
N LEU A 8 -0.69 0.65 -11.43
CA LEU A 8 -0.20 -0.46 -12.23
C LEU A 8 -0.34 -1.90 -11.70
N CYS A 9 -0.91 -2.72 -12.57
CA CYS A 9 -0.66 -4.16 -12.70
C CYS A 9 0.44 -4.37 -13.76
N TYR A 10 1.59 -4.95 -13.39
CA TYR A 10 2.54 -5.39 -14.41
C TYR A 10 2.14 -6.77 -14.92
N ARG A 11 1.79 -6.89 -16.21
CA ARG A 11 1.61 -8.18 -16.88
C ARG A 11 2.79 -8.39 -17.81
N ASN A 12 3.67 -9.34 -17.48
CA ASN A 12 4.83 -9.69 -18.31
C ASN A 12 4.34 -10.41 -19.59
N LEU A 13 3.91 -9.65 -20.61
CA LEU A 13 3.53 -10.18 -21.91
C LEU A 13 4.80 -10.45 -22.71
N ARG A 14 5.09 -11.72 -23.02
CA ARG A 14 6.14 -12.10 -23.98
C ARG A 14 6.03 -11.25 -25.27
N PRO A 15 7.14 -10.95 -25.97
CA PRO A 15 7.09 -10.23 -27.23
C PRO A 15 6.36 -11.08 -28.27
N ARG A 16 5.11 -10.71 -28.60
CA ARG A 16 4.49 -11.17 -29.84
C ARG A 16 5.28 -10.56 -30.99
N ARG A 17 6.03 -11.39 -31.72
CA ARG A 17 6.53 -11.05 -33.06
C ARG A 17 5.32 -10.64 -33.91
N GLY A 18 5.21 -9.35 -34.20
CA GLY A 18 4.14 -8.81 -35.03
C GLY A 18 4.08 -7.29 -34.93
N VAL A 19 4.69 -6.65 -35.91
CA VAL A 19 4.73 -5.20 -36.15
C VAL A 19 3.36 -4.53 -35.96
N HIS A 20 3.27 -3.51 -35.11
CA HIS A 20 2.62 -2.24 -35.47
C HIS A 20 3.09 -1.11 -34.55
N ASN A 21 3.56 -0.05 -35.19
CA ASN A 21 4.06 1.18 -34.59
C ASN A 21 2.86 2.02 -34.10
N SER A 22 2.75 2.25 -32.79
CA SER A 22 1.83 3.26 -32.24
C SER A 22 2.58 4.14 -31.24
N HIS A 23 2.96 5.33 -31.71
CA HIS A 23 3.34 6.45 -30.86
C HIS A 23 2.14 6.86 -30.01
N GLY A 24 2.20 6.68 -28.69
CA GLY A 24 1.11 7.06 -27.79
C GLY A 24 1.49 6.87 -26.33
N ARG A 25 1.37 7.96 -25.56
CA ARG A 25 1.65 8.03 -24.12
C ARG A 25 0.84 6.99 -23.33
N SER A 26 1.50 5.95 -22.81
CA SER A 26 0.89 5.03 -21.85
C SER A 26 0.93 5.60 -20.42
N ARG A 27 0.14 6.64 -20.17
CA ARG A 27 -0.72 6.59 -18.95
C ARG A 27 -1.66 5.40 -19.19
N GLY A 28 -2.03 4.58 -18.20
CA GLY A 28 -2.96 3.45 -18.39
C GLY A 28 -4.28 3.88 -19.07
N GLN A 29 -4.30 3.92 -20.40
CA GLN A 29 -5.32 4.61 -21.20
C GLN A 29 -6.49 3.71 -21.58
N ASP A 30 -6.37 2.40 -21.36
CA ASP A 30 -7.47 1.47 -21.60
C ASP A 30 -8.43 1.33 -20.40
N GLY A 31 -8.18 2.03 -19.29
CA GLY A 31 -9.03 2.01 -18.08
C GLY A 31 -9.23 0.62 -17.44
N ARG A 32 -8.58 -0.42 -17.97
CA ARG A 32 -8.64 -1.81 -17.47
C ARG A 32 -7.57 -2.09 -16.42
N ASP A 33 -6.40 -1.48 -16.54
CA ASP A 33 -5.28 -1.66 -15.60
C ASP A 33 -5.50 -0.96 -14.25
N ARG A 34 -6.58 -0.17 -14.12
CA ARG A 34 -7.04 0.44 -12.87
C ARG A 34 -8.18 -0.34 -12.20
N ARG A 35 -8.69 -1.41 -12.85
CA ARG A 35 -9.84 -2.19 -12.36
C ARG A 35 -9.45 -3.36 -11.48
N PHE A 36 -8.24 -3.89 -11.65
CA PHE A 36 -7.77 -5.07 -10.93
C PHE A 36 -6.30 -4.90 -10.55
N VAL A 37 -5.92 -5.47 -9.41
CA VAL A 37 -4.55 -5.53 -8.92
C VAL A 37 -4.20 -6.98 -8.59
N ASN A 38 -3.13 -7.50 -9.18
CA ASN A 38 -2.75 -8.92 -9.07
C ASN A 38 -1.41 -9.08 -8.37
N ALA A 39 -1.36 -9.98 -7.39
CA ALA A 39 -0.13 -10.55 -6.86
C ALA A 39 -0.06 -12.02 -7.30
N GLN A 40 0.72 -12.28 -8.36
CA GLN A 40 0.84 -13.60 -8.95
C GLN A 40 2.29 -14.07 -8.89
N GLY A 41 2.47 -15.25 -8.32
CA GLY A 41 3.73 -15.99 -8.26
C GLY A 41 4.18 -16.40 -9.66
N THR A 42 5.35 -17.03 -9.75
CA THR A 42 6.04 -17.18 -11.03
C THR A 42 5.45 -18.21 -11.99
N ASP A 43 4.39 -18.95 -11.64
CA ASP A 43 3.74 -19.99 -12.48
C ASP A 43 4.75 -20.71 -13.40
N ASN A 44 5.76 -21.33 -12.78
CA ASN A 44 6.85 -22.04 -13.47
C ASN A 44 7.64 -21.20 -14.49
N GLY A 45 7.83 -19.91 -14.21
CA GLY A 45 8.60 -18.96 -15.02
C GLY A 45 7.82 -18.32 -16.18
N ASN A 46 6.49 -18.45 -16.24
CA ASN A 46 5.70 -17.95 -17.36
C ASN A 46 5.13 -16.54 -17.15
N PHE A 47 4.62 -16.27 -15.96
CA PHE A 47 4.01 -14.99 -15.61
C PHE A 47 4.26 -14.71 -14.14
N SER A 48 4.43 -13.43 -13.80
CA SER A 48 4.39 -12.97 -12.43
C SER A 48 3.97 -11.51 -12.41
N SER A 49 3.30 -11.12 -11.33
CA SER A 49 2.83 -9.76 -11.14
C SER A 49 2.84 -9.38 -9.66
N TYR A 50 2.93 -8.09 -9.41
CA TYR A 50 2.79 -7.49 -8.11
C TYR A 50 1.83 -6.30 -8.21
N GLY A 51 1.23 -5.93 -7.09
CA GLY A 51 0.43 -4.73 -6.94
C GLY A 51 1.21 -3.63 -6.27
N VAL A 52 1.00 -2.38 -6.72
CA VAL A 52 1.49 -1.19 -6.02
C VAL A 52 0.32 -0.29 -5.61
N LEU A 53 0.38 0.18 -4.37
CA LEU A 53 -0.56 1.09 -3.76
C LEU A 53 0.16 2.40 -3.45
N GLU A 54 -0.35 3.53 -3.94
CA GLU A 54 0.13 4.87 -3.57
C GLU A 54 -0.91 5.58 -2.71
N PHE A 55 -0.50 6.00 -1.51
CA PHE A 55 -1.33 6.63 -0.50
C PHE A 55 -1.02 8.13 -0.39
N ASP A 56 -2.06 8.95 -0.49
CA ASP A 56 -2.01 10.40 -0.24
C ASP A 56 -1.99 10.66 1.27
N THR A 57 -0.92 11.30 1.75
CA THR A 57 -0.69 11.56 3.17
C THR A 57 -1.18 12.92 3.64
N THR A 58 -1.75 13.73 2.74
CA THR A 58 -2.11 15.14 3.05
C THR A 58 -3.09 15.27 4.20
N THR A 59 -3.96 14.28 4.43
CA THR A 59 -4.93 14.25 5.53
C THR A 59 -4.35 13.78 6.86
N LEU A 60 -3.11 13.29 6.86
CA LEU A 60 -2.39 12.83 8.05
C LEU A 60 -1.45 13.88 8.64
N ALA A 61 -1.52 15.13 8.17
CA ALA A 61 -0.70 16.22 8.68
C ALA A 61 -0.82 16.36 10.22
N GLY A 62 0.30 16.37 10.91
CA GLY A 62 0.36 16.41 12.38
C GLY A 62 0.34 15.05 13.07
N THR A 63 0.30 13.94 12.33
CA THR A 63 0.52 12.60 12.89
C THR A 63 1.94 12.49 13.44
N MET A 64 2.06 12.02 14.69
CA MET A 64 3.35 11.88 15.38
C MET A 64 3.78 10.42 15.55
N GLU A 65 2.86 9.47 15.44
CA GLU A 65 3.10 8.04 15.64
C GLU A 65 2.20 7.19 14.73
N ILE A 66 2.75 6.09 14.24
CA ILE A 66 2.07 5.10 13.41
C ILE A 66 2.40 3.71 13.96
N PRO A 67 1.61 3.16 14.89
CA PRO A 67 1.88 1.86 15.49
C PRO A 67 1.71 0.69 14.50
N ALA A 68 0.82 0.86 13.53
CA ALA A 68 0.47 -0.19 12.58
C ALA A 68 -0.07 0.36 11.26
N LEU A 69 0.14 -0.42 10.21
CA LEU A 69 -0.47 -0.24 8.90
C LEU A 69 -1.56 -1.28 8.70
N GLN A 70 -2.73 -0.85 8.20
CA GLN A 70 -3.84 -1.73 7.86
C GLN A 70 -4.14 -1.64 6.36
N PHE A 71 -4.27 -2.79 5.71
CA PHE A 71 -4.64 -2.90 4.30
C PHE A 71 -5.96 -3.65 4.20
N SER A 72 -6.94 -3.07 3.52
CA SER A 72 -8.23 -3.69 3.24
C SER A 72 -8.39 -3.85 1.74
N LEU A 73 -8.23 -5.07 1.24
CA LEU A 73 -8.24 -5.39 -0.18
C LEU A 73 -9.48 -6.22 -0.52
N THR A 74 -10.29 -5.72 -1.45
CA THR A 74 -11.51 -6.42 -1.89
C THR A 74 -11.17 -7.42 -2.99
N GLN A 75 -11.48 -8.70 -2.79
CA GLN A 75 -11.26 -9.76 -3.77
C GLN A 75 -12.05 -9.49 -5.06
N ALA A 76 -11.39 -9.71 -6.19
CA ALA A 76 -11.99 -9.62 -7.52
C ALA A 76 -11.62 -10.86 -8.34
N ASN A 77 -12.01 -12.03 -7.82
CA ASN A 77 -11.52 -13.33 -8.27
C ASN A 77 -11.71 -13.52 -9.79
N ALA A 78 -10.69 -14.09 -10.42
CA ALA A 78 -10.63 -14.45 -11.82
C ALA A 78 -10.46 -15.97 -11.95
N PHE A 79 -10.59 -16.51 -13.17
CA PHE A 79 -10.48 -17.96 -13.41
C PHE A 79 -9.11 -18.57 -13.03
N PHE A 80 -8.09 -17.73 -12.82
CA PHE A 80 -6.73 -18.11 -12.46
C PHE A 80 -6.39 -17.78 -11.00
N THR A 81 -7.35 -17.27 -10.23
CA THR A 81 -7.14 -16.98 -8.81
C THR A 81 -6.78 -18.27 -8.06
N GLU A 82 -5.81 -18.17 -7.17
CA GLU A 82 -5.32 -19.31 -6.40
C GLU A 82 -4.88 -18.83 -5.01
N SER A 83 -5.36 -19.53 -3.98
CA SER A 83 -5.02 -19.25 -2.58
C SER A 83 -3.53 -19.43 -2.31
N GLY A 84 -3.00 -18.68 -1.37
CA GLY A 84 -1.61 -18.80 -0.93
C GLY A 84 -1.11 -17.53 -0.25
N ASP A 85 0.16 -17.54 0.13
CA ASP A 85 0.73 -16.43 0.87
C ASP A 85 1.12 -15.26 -0.04
N ILE A 86 1.00 -14.06 0.49
CA ILE A 86 1.38 -12.78 -0.11
C ILE A 86 2.28 -12.00 0.85
N SER A 87 3.26 -11.29 0.29
CA SER A 87 4.21 -10.46 1.03
C SER A 87 3.92 -8.98 0.79
N PHE A 88 3.97 -8.18 1.85
CA PHE A 88 3.76 -6.73 1.82
C PHE A 88 5.06 -5.99 2.09
N PHE A 89 5.31 -4.93 1.33
CA PHE A 89 6.53 -4.14 1.37
C PHE A 89 6.21 -2.65 1.44
N HIS A 90 7.00 -1.92 2.22
CA HIS A 90 7.15 -0.48 2.07
C HIS A 90 8.15 -0.19 0.96
N MET A 91 7.82 0.77 0.08
CA MET A 91 8.72 1.23 -0.98
C MET A 91 9.42 2.52 -0.54
N GLY A 92 10.74 2.46 -0.34
CA GLY A 92 11.55 3.62 0.03
C GLY A 92 11.75 4.62 -1.13
N ASP A 93 11.76 4.14 -2.37
CA ASP A 93 11.89 5.01 -3.56
C ASP A 93 10.51 5.34 -4.17
N ASN A 94 10.03 6.55 -3.89
CA ASN A 94 8.81 7.10 -4.48
C ASN A 94 9.06 7.89 -5.78
N ALA A 95 10.31 8.03 -6.22
CA ALA A 95 10.66 8.67 -7.49
C ALA A 95 10.71 7.67 -8.65
N ALA A 96 10.80 6.37 -8.35
CA ALA A 96 10.75 5.31 -9.36
C ALA A 96 9.52 5.45 -10.27
N ASP A 97 9.77 5.40 -11.58
CA ASP A 97 8.73 5.40 -12.60
C ASP A 97 8.07 4.01 -12.63
N LEU A 98 6.84 3.95 -12.13
CA LEU A 98 6.02 2.75 -12.10
C LEU A 98 5.19 2.57 -13.36
N THR A 99 5.47 3.29 -14.45
CA THR A 99 4.76 3.11 -15.71
C THR A 99 5.13 1.78 -16.39
N PRO A 100 4.22 1.18 -17.19
CA PRO A 100 4.50 -0.07 -17.89
C PRO A 100 5.64 0.05 -18.92
N ALA A 101 5.97 1.30 -19.30
CA ALA A 101 7.07 1.63 -20.20
C ALA A 101 8.44 1.67 -19.49
N GLY A 102 8.47 1.60 -18.16
CA GLY A 102 9.67 1.50 -17.35
C GLY A 102 10.36 0.13 -17.42
N THR A 103 11.55 0.03 -16.84
CA THR A 103 12.43 -1.16 -16.88
C THR A 103 12.03 -2.28 -15.94
N LEU A 104 11.08 -2.05 -15.02
CA LEU A 104 10.72 -2.96 -13.94
C LEU A 104 10.34 -4.34 -14.46
N ARG A 105 11.26 -5.30 -14.32
CA ARG A 105 11.07 -6.71 -14.66
C ARG A 105 10.94 -7.53 -13.39
N SER A 106 9.97 -8.44 -13.39
CA SER A 106 9.86 -9.49 -12.38
C SER A 106 11.03 -10.47 -12.48
N ASP A 107 11.66 -10.84 -11.36
CA ASP A 107 12.62 -11.95 -11.33
C ASP A 107 11.85 -13.26 -11.11
N PRO A 108 11.92 -14.24 -12.02
CA PRO A 108 11.35 -15.55 -11.75
C PRO A 108 12.05 -16.31 -10.60
N ASN A 109 13.25 -15.88 -10.20
CA ASN A 109 14.06 -16.50 -9.14
C ASN A 109 14.14 -15.66 -7.85
N ALA A 110 13.54 -14.46 -7.80
CA ALA A 110 13.52 -13.69 -6.55
C ALA A 110 12.66 -14.40 -5.51
N VAL A 111 13.06 -14.25 -4.25
CA VAL A 111 12.27 -14.67 -3.09
C VAL A 111 11.98 -13.42 -2.26
N PRO A 112 10.69 -13.09 -1.99
CA PRO A 112 9.50 -13.77 -2.50
C PRO A 112 9.36 -13.67 -4.02
N SER A 113 8.66 -14.64 -4.59
CA SER A 113 8.45 -14.72 -6.04
C SER A 113 7.77 -13.45 -6.55
N ALA A 114 8.04 -13.03 -7.78
CA ALA A 114 7.38 -11.87 -8.40
C ALA A 114 7.76 -10.46 -7.88
N VAL A 115 8.70 -10.31 -6.95
CA VAL A 115 9.24 -8.98 -6.62
C VAL A 115 10.09 -8.45 -7.78
N PRO A 116 9.98 -7.15 -8.15
CA PRO A 116 10.86 -6.57 -9.16
C PRO A 116 12.34 -6.71 -8.78
N VAL A 117 13.18 -7.12 -9.74
CA VAL A 117 14.63 -7.39 -9.55
C VAL A 117 15.40 -6.11 -9.21
N GLU A 118 14.80 -4.95 -9.48
CA GLU A 118 15.45 -3.68 -9.39
C GLU A 118 15.56 -3.26 -7.92
N ASN A 119 16.74 -3.47 -7.33
CA ASN A 119 17.15 -2.96 -6.02
C ASN A 119 16.95 -1.43 -5.85
N SER A 120 16.56 -0.71 -6.90
CA SER A 120 16.24 0.72 -6.90
C SER A 120 15.00 1.05 -6.09
N LEU A 121 14.05 0.13 -5.90
CA LEU A 121 12.78 0.46 -5.24
C LEU A 121 12.87 0.62 -3.72
N GLY A 122 13.99 0.22 -3.10
CA GLY A 122 14.19 0.32 -1.66
C GLY A 122 13.12 -0.43 -0.86
N LEU A 123 12.83 -1.69 -1.24
CA LEU A 123 11.78 -2.48 -0.63
C LEU A 123 12.16 -2.95 0.76
N THR A 124 11.30 -2.67 1.74
CA THR A 124 11.42 -3.17 3.12
C THR A 124 10.20 -4.02 3.44
N LEU A 125 10.41 -5.28 3.81
CA LEU A 125 9.32 -6.20 4.17
C LEU A 125 8.58 -5.69 5.41
N LEU A 126 7.25 -5.56 5.29
CA LEU A 126 6.34 -5.27 6.40
C LEU A 126 5.89 -6.56 7.09
N GLY A 127 5.61 -7.59 6.28
CA GLY A 127 5.15 -8.88 6.75
C GLY A 127 4.54 -9.70 5.62
N THR A 128 4.00 -10.85 6.00
CA THR A 128 3.25 -11.75 5.11
C THR A 128 1.82 -11.90 5.60
N GLY A 129 0.92 -12.17 4.66
CA GLY A 129 -0.46 -12.54 4.95
C GLY A 129 -0.89 -13.67 4.02
N THR A 130 -2.00 -14.32 4.35
CA THR A 130 -2.57 -15.37 3.50
C THR A 130 -3.74 -14.80 2.71
N PHE A 131 -3.75 -15.04 1.40
CA PHE A 131 -4.92 -14.86 0.55
C PHE A 131 -5.66 -16.19 0.47
N THR A 132 -6.94 -16.19 0.86
CA THR A 132 -7.82 -17.35 0.72
C THR A 132 -8.92 -16.97 -0.26
N GLU A 133 -8.97 -17.65 -1.40
CA GLU A 133 -10.03 -17.44 -2.38
C GLU A 133 -11.38 -17.82 -1.78
N VAL A 134 -12.30 -16.85 -1.71
CA VAL A 134 -13.67 -17.07 -1.22
C VAL A 134 -14.67 -16.71 -2.33
N GLU A 135 -15.11 -15.46 -2.37
CA GLU A 135 -15.99 -14.93 -3.41
C GLU A 135 -15.61 -13.48 -3.71
N THR A 136 -15.81 -13.05 -4.94
CA THR A 136 -15.64 -11.65 -5.35
C THR A 136 -16.46 -10.73 -4.44
N GLY A 137 -15.84 -9.64 -3.98
CA GLY A 137 -16.43 -8.71 -3.01
C GLY A 137 -16.04 -9.00 -1.56
N THR A 138 -15.44 -10.15 -1.26
CA THR A 138 -14.86 -10.43 0.07
C THR A 138 -13.73 -9.46 0.38
N VAL A 139 -13.67 -8.93 1.61
CA VAL A 139 -12.60 -7.99 2.02
C VAL A 139 -11.57 -8.73 2.88
N ASP A 140 -10.34 -8.78 2.39
CA ASP A 140 -9.19 -9.26 3.14
C ASP A 140 -8.55 -8.11 3.92
N ASN A 141 -8.31 -8.33 5.21
CA ASN A 141 -7.71 -7.34 6.11
C ASN A 141 -6.35 -7.81 6.60
N TYR A 142 -5.33 -7.00 6.35
CA TYR A 142 -3.96 -7.25 6.78
C TYR A 142 -3.51 -6.14 7.72
N THR A 143 -2.93 -6.51 8.85
CA THR A 143 -2.39 -5.55 9.83
C THR A 143 -0.94 -5.88 10.12
N PHE A 144 -0.07 -4.88 9.99
CA PHE A 144 1.36 -5.04 10.23
C PHE A 144 1.84 -4.00 11.24
N SER A 145 2.52 -4.46 12.28
CA SER A 145 3.36 -3.59 13.11
C SER A 145 4.52 -3.08 12.25
N ILE A 146 4.87 -1.81 12.36
CA ILE A 146 6.04 -1.26 11.68
C ILE A 146 7.17 -1.04 12.67
N ASN A 147 8.41 -1.12 12.18
CA ASN A 147 9.58 -0.76 12.97
C ASN A 147 9.85 0.75 12.87
N ASP A 148 10.65 1.26 13.80
CA ASP A 148 11.00 2.67 13.93
C ASP A 148 11.59 3.25 12.63
N SER A 149 12.31 2.45 11.84
CA SER A 149 12.92 2.90 10.57
C SER A 149 11.88 3.16 9.48
N ILE A 150 10.88 2.28 9.36
CA ILE A 150 9.78 2.44 8.40
C ILE A 150 8.88 3.58 8.87
N GLU A 151 8.56 3.63 10.16
CA GLU A 151 7.76 4.70 10.75
C GLU A 151 8.39 6.07 10.50
N ALA A 152 9.68 6.24 10.82
CA ALA A 152 10.40 7.50 10.58
C ALA A 152 10.36 7.92 9.10
N THR A 153 10.45 6.95 8.19
CA THR A 153 10.36 7.23 6.75
C THR A 153 8.96 7.70 6.37
N ILE A 154 7.90 7.03 6.84
CA ILE A 154 6.51 7.40 6.56
C ILE A 154 6.18 8.78 7.17
N LEU A 155 6.59 9.03 8.41
CA LEU A 155 6.39 10.32 9.09
C LEU A 155 7.11 11.47 8.35
N ALA A 156 8.33 11.25 7.85
CA ALA A 156 9.02 12.24 7.02
C ALA A 156 8.22 12.57 5.75
N ARG A 157 7.63 11.56 5.09
CA ARG A 157 6.79 11.74 3.90
C ARG A 157 5.50 12.50 4.21
N ILE A 158 4.86 12.19 5.34
CA ILE A 158 3.68 12.94 5.83
C ILE A 158 4.05 14.41 6.07
N ALA A 159 5.19 14.69 6.71
CA ALA A 159 5.66 16.05 6.96
C ALA A 159 5.97 16.83 5.67
N GLU A 160 6.41 16.14 4.62
CA GLU A 160 6.61 16.69 3.28
C GLU A 160 5.29 16.88 2.49
N GLY A 161 4.16 16.37 2.99
CA GLY A 161 2.89 16.31 2.25
C GLY A 161 2.98 15.42 1.02
N ALA A 162 3.84 14.41 1.05
CA ALA A 162 4.18 13.57 -0.09
C ALA A 162 3.62 12.15 0.06
N SER A 163 3.29 11.51 -1.06
CA SER A 163 2.69 10.17 -1.04
C SER A 163 3.65 9.09 -0.52
N VAL A 164 3.05 8.02 0.01
CA VAL A 164 3.76 6.81 0.49
C VAL A 164 3.33 5.64 -0.38
N ARG A 165 4.26 4.77 -0.77
CA ARG A 165 3.98 3.61 -1.62
C ARG A 165 4.20 2.30 -0.89
N PHE A 166 3.33 1.35 -1.21
CA PHE A 166 3.39 -0.02 -0.74
C PHE A 166 3.31 -0.97 -1.93
N LEU A 167 4.03 -2.07 -1.85
CA LEU A 167 3.99 -3.15 -2.84
C LEU A 167 3.50 -4.42 -2.17
N PHE A 168 2.67 -5.19 -2.86
CA PHE A 168 2.35 -6.55 -2.45
C PHE A 168 2.58 -7.52 -3.61
N ALA A 169 3.15 -8.67 -3.29
CA ALA A 169 3.53 -9.69 -4.25
C ALA A 169 3.22 -11.08 -3.70
N ALA A 170 3.12 -12.07 -4.58
CA ALA A 170 2.95 -13.46 -4.16
C ALA A 170 4.18 -13.97 -3.41
N ALA A 171 4.00 -14.50 -2.20
CA ALA A 171 5.11 -15.10 -1.45
C ALA A 171 5.56 -16.43 -2.09
N GLU A 172 4.62 -17.13 -2.74
CA GLU A 172 4.82 -18.45 -3.34
C GLU A 172 4.57 -18.44 -4.85
N ALA A 173 5.20 -19.36 -5.57
CA ALA A 173 5.10 -19.42 -7.03
C ALA A 173 3.70 -19.77 -7.56
N THR A 174 2.89 -20.44 -6.74
CA THR A 174 1.52 -20.87 -7.06
C THR A 174 0.45 -19.85 -6.65
N THR A 175 0.76 -18.90 -5.77
CA THR A 175 -0.25 -17.92 -5.34
C THR A 175 -0.67 -17.02 -6.50
N SER A 176 -1.98 -16.82 -6.66
CA SER A 176 -2.52 -15.80 -7.55
C SER A 176 -3.65 -15.04 -6.87
N ALA A 177 -3.30 -14.00 -6.12
CA ALA A 177 -4.26 -13.12 -5.47
C ALA A 177 -4.71 -12.03 -6.46
N THR A 178 -6.03 -11.88 -6.62
CA THR A 178 -6.63 -10.85 -7.48
C THR A 178 -7.56 -9.97 -6.64
N TYR A 179 -7.26 -8.69 -6.60
CA TYR A 179 -8.05 -7.69 -5.92
C TYR A 179 -8.67 -6.71 -6.91
N ALA A 180 -9.75 -6.06 -6.50
CA ALA A 180 -10.28 -4.90 -7.19
C ALA A 180 -9.21 -3.81 -7.31
N GLY A 181 -9.38 -2.88 -8.24
CA GLY A 181 -8.61 -1.64 -8.32
C GLY A 181 -9.44 -0.44 -7.90
N LEU A 182 -8.91 0.77 -8.12
CA LEU A 182 -9.59 2.03 -7.82
C LEU A 182 -10.85 2.27 -8.62
N ASP A 183 -10.80 1.94 -9.91
CA ASP A 183 -11.95 2.11 -10.81
C ASP A 183 -12.80 0.84 -10.83
N GLY A 184 -12.77 0.09 -9.71
CA GLY A 184 -13.47 -1.18 -9.54
C GLY A 184 -14.85 -1.08 -10.17
N GLY A 185 -15.15 -2.04 -11.05
CA GLY A 185 -16.49 -2.16 -11.63
C GLY A 185 -17.54 -2.37 -10.54
N SER A 186 -18.75 -2.77 -10.94
CA SER A 186 -19.89 -3.06 -10.07
C SER A 186 -19.63 -4.01 -8.88
N ASP A 187 -18.44 -4.61 -8.78
CA ASP A 187 -18.13 -5.76 -7.95
C ASP A 187 -17.25 -5.38 -6.73
N GLY A 188 -16.93 -4.09 -6.55
CA GLY A 188 -16.23 -3.56 -5.38
C GLY A 188 -15.03 -2.67 -5.73
N SER A 189 -14.74 -1.69 -4.86
CA SER A 189 -13.52 -0.86 -4.93
C SER A 189 -12.51 -1.36 -3.89
N LEU A 190 -11.22 -1.12 -4.15
CA LEU A 190 -10.25 -1.10 -3.05
C LEU A 190 -10.67 -0.05 -2.03
N SER A 191 -10.63 -0.41 -0.75
CA SER A 191 -10.58 0.60 0.30
C SER A 191 -9.12 1.08 0.41
N PRO A 192 -8.86 2.37 0.64
CA PRO A 192 -7.52 2.84 0.91
C PRO A 192 -6.88 2.03 2.05
N PRO A 193 -5.55 1.80 2.02
CA PRO A 193 -4.84 1.43 3.24
C PRO A 193 -5.20 2.42 4.34
N GLN A 194 -5.58 1.92 5.51
CA GLN A 194 -5.86 2.76 6.65
C GLN A 194 -4.61 2.77 7.54
N ILE A 195 -4.11 3.97 7.80
CA ILE A 195 -3.09 4.17 8.81
C ILE A 195 -3.81 4.31 10.14
N ALA A 196 -3.62 3.33 11.03
CA ALA A 196 -4.17 3.39 12.37
C ALA A 196 -3.33 4.37 13.19
N VAL A 197 -3.67 5.65 13.11
CA VAL A 197 -3.02 6.70 13.91
C VAL A 197 -3.56 6.66 15.34
N VAL A 198 -2.65 6.71 16.32
CA VAL A 198 -3.07 6.92 17.72
C VAL A 198 -3.33 8.41 17.89
N PRO A 199 -4.56 8.83 18.26
CA PRO A 199 -4.80 10.23 18.59
C PRO A 199 -3.86 10.63 19.72
N GLU A 200 -3.16 11.76 19.58
CA GLU A 200 -2.33 12.27 20.67
C GLU A 200 -3.16 12.30 21.95
N PRO A 201 -2.59 11.89 23.11
CA PRO A 201 -3.27 12.04 24.38
C PRO A 201 -3.56 13.52 24.53
N SER A 202 -4.84 13.88 24.37
CA SER A 202 -5.26 15.26 24.34
C SER A 202 -4.70 15.92 25.60
N SER A 203 -3.81 16.90 25.43
CA SER A 203 -3.09 17.57 26.52
C SER A 203 -4.03 18.43 27.39
N MET A 204 -5.34 18.14 27.38
CA MET A 204 -6.41 18.77 28.14
C MET A 204 -6.20 18.72 29.65
N THR A 205 -5.29 17.90 30.16
CA THR A 205 -5.08 17.78 31.61
C THR A 205 -4.21 18.91 32.19
N ILE A 206 -3.39 19.62 31.39
CA ILE A 206 -2.44 20.61 31.95
C ILE A 206 -3.11 21.97 32.25
N LEU A 207 -4.20 22.33 31.56
CA LEU A 207 -4.92 23.59 31.87
C LEU A 207 -5.83 23.48 33.11
N ALA A 208 -6.24 22.27 33.50
CA ALA A 208 -7.09 22.05 34.68
C ALA A 208 -6.32 22.29 36.01
N PHE A 209 -5.01 22.05 36.03
CA PHE A 209 -4.17 22.33 37.21
C PHE A 209 -3.79 23.81 37.36
N ALA A 210 -3.72 24.56 36.26
CA ALA A 210 -3.42 26.00 36.31
C ALA A 210 -4.60 26.84 36.85
N ALA A 211 -5.85 26.45 36.56
CA ALA A 211 -7.03 27.16 37.03
C ALA A 211 -7.38 26.88 38.52
N GLY A 212 -6.99 25.72 39.05
CA GLY A 212 -7.29 25.31 40.44
C GLY A 212 -6.41 25.96 41.52
N LEU A 213 -5.25 26.53 41.17
CA LEU A 213 -4.31 27.11 42.15
C LEU A 213 -4.51 28.62 42.41
N VAL A 214 -5.24 29.33 41.54
CA VAL A 214 -5.48 30.77 41.68
C VAL A 214 -6.37 31.13 42.89
N PRO A 215 -7.40 30.35 43.28
CA PRO A 215 -8.21 30.68 44.46
C PRO A 215 -7.49 30.41 45.79
N TRP A 216 -6.55 29.46 45.83
CA TRP A 216 -5.90 29.04 47.08
C TRP A 216 -4.84 30.05 47.56
N LEU A 217 -4.16 30.73 46.63
CA LEU A 217 -3.19 31.78 46.96
C LEU A 217 -3.82 33.07 47.48
N ARG A 218 -5.13 33.31 47.26
CA ARG A 218 -5.83 34.49 47.81
C ARG A 218 -6.24 34.37 49.28
N ARG A 219 -6.25 33.17 49.87
CA ARG A 219 -6.70 32.98 51.27
C ARG A 219 -5.62 33.20 52.34
N ARG A 220 -4.34 33.31 51.99
CA ARG A 220 -3.25 33.46 52.98
C ARG A 220 -2.86 34.89 53.37
N LYS A 221 -3.56 35.93 52.90
CA LYS A 221 -3.28 37.34 53.25
C LYS A 221 -4.20 37.97 54.31
N ARG A 222 -4.93 37.16 55.08
CA ARG A 222 -5.73 37.64 56.23
C ARG A 222 -5.54 36.72 57.44
N ALA A 223 -4.39 36.85 58.09
CA ALA A 223 -4.14 36.45 59.47
C ALA A 223 -3.04 37.36 60.01
#